data_AF-A0A373UC06-F1
#
_entry.id   AF-A0A373UC06-F1
#
_cell.length_a   1.000
_cell.length_b   1.000
_cell.length_c   1.000
_cell.angle_alpha   90.00
_cell.angle_beta   90.00
_cell.angle_gamma   90.00
#
_symmetry.space_group_name_H-M   'P 1'
#
loop_
_entity.id
_entity.type
_entity.pdbx_description
1 polymer ?
#
loop_
_entity_poly.entity_id
_entity_poly.type
_entity_poly.pdbx_seq_one_letter_code
_entity_poly.pdbx_strand_id
1 'polypeptide(L)'
;MEERIKKSALQAEGIFDYQKLMYPDTGLIAVKIEEEGEELLLTYNLEALTPMTEIRKEDITTRLAVLENIELLAACRKSYYFTLEPENLYYDRNHLVYVKQRDICGEEREYDEQKWMEEYKALIGYALQKQYSYADYVQGGMQLLKGGILQKVRQVEFVEELVRLLEQRKQEIETERSVKMIFLNRRRYRTLQASFVVVLLLAIVLAVYALVDFIRTEPYKDAVIAAENAYISADYVSCVDAMQEISVKDMDIYQKYILANSYVRSENLTQQQKENIISNLSLKETPARLEYWIYLGRNDISEAIDIAMQQSDDEMLLYAYMKQKSMIETDSSLSGEEKTQELEKIAQKMQPLMEKYDTEEE
;
A
#
# COMPACT_ATOMS: atom_id res chain seq x y z
N MET A 1 -24.72 -47.52 -2.96
CA MET A 1 -24.55 -47.75 -4.41
C MET A 1 -24.87 -49.20 -4.69
N GLU A 2 -25.65 -49.48 -5.73
CA GLU A 2 -26.00 -50.84 -6.13
C GLU A 2 -25.27 -51.20 -7.42
N GLU A 3 -24.73 -52.41 -7.48
CA GLU A 3 -24.00 -52.94 -8.63
C GLU A 3 -24.43 -54.38 -8.88
N ARG A 4 -24.63 -54.76 -10.16
CA ARG A 4 -24.98 -56.12 -10.56
C ARG A 4 -23.78 -56.77 -11.24
N ILE A 5 -23.37 -57.93 -10.77
CA ILE A 5 -22.29 -58.71 -11.37
C ILE A 5 -22.73 -60.15 -11.62
N LYS A 6 -22.20 -60.77 -12.67
CA LYS A 6 -22.42 -62.19 -12.94
C LYS A 6 -21.64 -63.03 -11.94
N LYS A 7 -22.21 -64.15 -11.49
CA LYS A 7 -21.49 -65.10 -10.62
C LYS A 7 -20.16 -65.56 -11.20
N SER A 8 -20.10 -65.75 -12.52
CA SER A 8 -18.88 -66.15 -13.25
C SER A 8 -17.76 -65.09 -13.23
N ALA A 9 -18.03 -63.87 -12.77
CA ALA A 9 -17.03 -62.82 -12.63
C ALA A 9 -16.22 -62.95 -11.33
N LEU A 10 -16.75 -63.67 -10.33
CA LEU A 10 -16.07 -63.94 -9.08
C LEU A 10 -15.52 -65.36 -9.04
N GLN A 11 -14.47 -65.56 -8.26
CA GLN A 11 -13.95 -66.86 -7.88
C GLN A 11 -14.66 -67.43 -6.64
N ALA A 12 -15.30 -66.55 -5.85
CA ALA A 12 -16.16 -66.95 -4.74
C ALA A 12 -17.30 -67.89 -5.20
N GLU A 13 -17.30 -69.12 -4.68
CA GLU A 13 -18.28 -70.15 -4.99
C GLU A 13 -19.19 -70.41 -3.77
N GLY A 14 -20.45 -69.97 -3.90
CA GLY A 14 -21.51 -70.29 -2.94
C GLY A 14 -21.55 -69.43 -1.69
N ILE A 15 -22.43 -69.82 -0.77
CA ILE A 15 -22.91 -68.95 0.32
C ILE A 15 -21.82 -68.63 1.36
N PHE A 16 -20.94 -69.57 1.68
CA PHE A 16 -19.87 -69.35 2.67
C PHE A 16 -18.86 -68.30 2.19
N ASP A 17 -18.56 -68.33 0.91
CA ASP A 17 -17.64 -67.41 0.26
C ASP A 17 -18.24 -66.00 0.22
N TYR A 18 -19.51 -65.87 -0.13
CA TYR A 18 -20.22 -64.59 -0.06
C TYR A 18 -20.29 -64.04 1.36
N GLN A 19 -20.49 -64.90 2.36
CA GLN A 19 -20.45 -64.49 3.77
C GLN A 19 -19.07 -63.98 4.19
N LYS A 20 -17.99 -64.60 3.72
CA LYS A 20 -16.62 -64.13 3.94
C LYS A 20 -16.42 -62.74 3.33
N LEU A 21 -16.89 -62.51 2.11
CA LEU A 21 -16.79 -61.19 1.46
C LEU A 21 -17.60 -60.10 2.18
N MET A 22 -18.73 -60.47 2.81
CA MET A 22 -19.54 -59.55 3.62
C MET A 22 -18.99 -59.29 5.03
N TYR A 23 -18.02 -60.09 5.49
CA TYR A 23 -17.47 -59.93 6.83
C TYR A 23 -16.79 -58.56 7.00
N PRO A 24 -17.07 -57.82 8.09
CA PRO A 24 -16.42 -56.54 8.34
C PRO A 24 -14.92 -56.73 8.61
N ASP A 25 -14.08 -56.15 7.76
CA ASP A 25 -12.63 -56.12 7.95
C ASP A 25 -12.09 -54.70 7.76
N THR A 26 -10.92 -54.43 8.31
CA THR A 26 -10.25 -53.14 8.13
C THR A 26 -9.93 -52.94 6.65
N GLY A 27 -10.03 -51.70 6.17
CA GLY A 27 -9.72 -51.37 4.76
C GLY A 27 -10.73 -51.87 3.73
N LEU A 28 -11.86 -52.45 4.13
CA LEU A 28 -12.91 -52.92 3.22
C LEU A 28 -14.20 -52.10 3.37
N ILE A 29 -14.83 -51.77 2.24
CA ILE A 29 -16.15 -51.13 2.24
C ILE A 29 -17.21 -52.17 2.62
N ALA A 30 -18.11 -51.82 3.53
CA ALA A 30 -19.23 -52.70 3.90
C ALA A 30 -20.11 -52.99 2.66
N VAL A 31 -20.35 -54.27 2.41
CA VAL A 31 -21.13 -54.75 1.27
C VAL A 31 -22.20 -55.73 1.74
N LYS A 32 -23.38 -55.65 1.13
CA LYS A 32 -24.40 -56.70 1.19
C LYS A 32 -24.49 -57.37 -0.17
N ILE A 33 -24.44 -58.70 -0.19
CA ILE A 33 -24.51 -59.52 -1.40
C ILE A 33 -25.82 -60.30 -1.35
N GLU A 34 -26.69 -60.07 -2.33
CA GLU A 34 -27.94 -60.79 -2.52
C GLU A 34 -27.90 -61.57 -3.84
N GLU A 35 -28.40 -62.80 -3.83
CA GLU A 35 -28.33 -63.71 -4.97
C GLU A 35 -29.63 -63.61 -5.81
N GLU A 36 -29.51 -63.19 -7.07
CA GLU A 36 -30.61 -63.07 -8.04
C GLU A 36 -30.35 -63.98 -9.25
N GLY A 37 -30.63 -65.28 -9.12
CA GLY A 37 -30.49 -66.24 -10.24
C GLY A 37 -29.02 -66.48 -10.62
N GLU A 38 -28.58 -66.01 -11.79
CA GLU A 38 -27.17 -66.08 -12.24
C GLU A 38 -26.36 -64.81 -11.89
N GLU A 39 -27.01 -63.78 -11.33
CA GLU A 39 -26.41 -62.51 -10.95
C GLU A 39 -26.35 -62.35 -9.43
N LEU A 40 -25.44 -61.49 -8.97
CA LEU A 40 -25.32 -61.03 -7.60
C LEU A 40 -25.59 -59.53 -7.56
N LEU A 41 -26.45 -59.10 -6.64
CA LEU A 41 -26.71 -57.71 -6.34
C LEU A 41 -25.84 -57.29 -5.15
N LEU A 42 -24.89 -56.37 -5.40
CA LEU A 42 -23.98 -55.84 -4.40
C LEU A 42 -24.41 -54.44 -4.00
N THR A 43 -24.74 -54.27 -2.72
CA THR A 43 -25.08 -52.97 -2.15
C THR A 43 -23.95 -52.48 -1.25
N TYR A 44 -23.27 -51.42 -1.69
CA TYR A 44 -22.17 -50.79 -0.97
C TYR A 44 -22.64 -49.56 -0.18
N ASN A 45 -22.19 -49.47 1.07
CA ASN A 45 -22.30 -48.23 1.86
C ASN A 45 -21.10 -47.32 1.57
N LEU A 46 -21.35 -46.24 0.83
CA LEU A 46 -20.32 -45.25 0.45
C LEU A 46 -20.48 -43.93 1.22
N GLU A 47 -21.25 -43.91 2.31
CA GLU A 47 -21.44 -42.69 3.10
C GLU A 47 -20.11 -42.17 3.66
N ALA A 48 -19.87 -40.86 3.49
CA ALA A 48 -18.66 -40.17 3.92
C ALA A 48 -17.33 -40.64 3.27
N LEU A 49 -17.39 -41.42 2.19
CA LEU A 49 -16.23 -41.84 1.41
C LEU A 49 -16.08 -41.01 0.13
N THR A 50 -14.83 -40.66 -0.20
CA THR A 50 -14.47 -39.95 -1.43
C THR A 50 -13.80 -40.92 -2.39
N PRO A 51 -14.19 -40.97 -3.68
CA PRO A 51 -13.57 -41.88 -4.64
C PRO A 51 -12.12 -41.48 -4.93
N MET A 52 -11.23 -42.46 -5.07
CA MET A 52 -9.81 -42.22 -5.36
C MET A 52 -9.60 -41.55 -6.73
N THR A 53 -10.57 -41.63 -7.64
CA THR A 53 -10.54 -40.87 -8.91
C THR A 53 -10.49 -39.36 -8.72
N GLU A 54 -10.96 -38.85 -7.57
CA GLU A 54 -10.94 -37.42 -7.25
C GLU A 54 -9.67 -36.96 -6.53
N ILE A 55 -8.76 -37.87 -6.17
CA ILE A 55 -7.52 -37.57 -5.44
C ILE A 55 -6.65 -36.50 -6.13
N ARG A 56 -6.76 -36.39 -7.45
CA ARG A 56 -6.02 -35.40 -8.26
C ARG A 56 -6.50 -33.96 -8.08
N LYS A 57 -7.70 -33.77 -7.51
CA LYS A 57 -8.29 -32.47 -7.16
C LYS A 57 -7.82 -31.99 -5.78
N GLU A 58 -7.43 -32.92 -4.92
CA GLU A 58 -6.95 -32.65 -3.57
C GLU A 58 -5.60 -31.94 -3.53
N ASP A 59 -5.32 -31.32 -2.39
CA ASP A 59 -4.02 -30.74 -2.11
C ASP A 59 -2.91 -31.80 -2.04
N ILE A 60 -1.69 -31.43 -2.43
CA ILE A 60 -0.53 -32.33 -2.42
C ILE A 60 -0.32 -33.04 -1.08
N THR A 61 -0.54 -32.37 0.05
CA THR A 61 -0.38 -32.98 1.39
C THR A 61 -1.42 -34.07 1.61
N THR A 62 -2.68 -33.82 1.26
CA THR A 62 -3.76 -34.81 1.33
C THR A 62 -3.48 -35.99 0.41
N ARG A 63 -3.01 -35.76 -0.82
CA ARG A 63 -2.62 -36.85 -1.72
C ARG A 63 -1.54 -37.74 -1.13
N LEU A 64 -0.50 -37.14 -0.53
CA LEU A 64 0.59 -37.89 0.09
C LEU A 64 0.11 -38.69 1.31
N ALA A 65 -0.75 -38.11 2.15
CA ALA A 65 -1.32 -38.80 3.32
C ALA A 65 -2.21 -39.99 2.93
N VAL A 66 -3.05 -39.83 1.90
CA VAL A 66 -3.86 -40.94 1.37
C VAL A 66 -2.97 -42.04 0.80
N LEU A 67 -1.93 -41.66 0.04
CA LEU A 67 -1.00 -42.64 -0.54
C LEU A 67 -0.25 -43.42 0.54
N GLU A 68 0.23 -42.76 1.60
CA GLU A 68 0.88 -43.39 2.76
C GLU A 68 0.02 -44.51 3.37
N ASN A 69 -1.27 -44.24 3.58
CA ASN A 69 -2.21 -45.17 4.19
C ASN A 69 -2.57 -46.39 3.31
N ILE A 70 -2.12 -46.45 2.05
CA ILE A 70 -2.30 -47.64 1.19
C ILE A 70 -1.54 -48.84 1.78
N GLU A 71 -0.44 -48.61 2.50
CA GLU A 71 0.31 -49.69 3.17
C GLU A 71 -0.59 -50.53 4.09
N LEU A 72 -1.57 -49.91 4.75
CA LEU A 72 -2.51 -50.59 5.66
C LEU A 72 -3.35 -51.66 4.94
N LEU A 73 -3.56 -51.51 3.63
CA LEU A 73 -4.28 -52.50 2.81
C LEU A 73 -3.46 -53.75 2.51
N ALA A 74 -2.15 -53.76 2.76
CA ALA A 74 -1.30 -54.93 2.54
C ALA A 74 -1.74 -56.13 3.40
N ALA A 75 -2.22 -55.88 4.62
CA ALA A 75 -2.80 -56.93 5.48
C ALA A 75 -4.06 -57.54 4.83
N CYS A 76 -4.95 -56.69 4.31
CA CYS A 76 -6.18 -57.09 3.65
C CYS A 76 -5.90 -57.87 2.35
N ARG A 77 -4.88 -57.46 1.59
CA ARG A 77 -4.47 -58.09 0.32
C ARG A 77 -3.99 -59.53 0.50
N LYS A 78 -3.53 -59.91 1.70
CA LYS A 78 -3.17 -61.29 2.04
C LYS A 78 -4.40 -62.19 2.24
N SER A 79 -5.54 -61.62 2.61
CA SER A 79 -6.77 -62.36 2.92
C SER A 79 -7.82 -62.31 1.80
N TYR A 80 -7.76 -61.28 0.96
CA TYR A 80 -8.67 -61.03 -0.16
C TYR A 80 -7.92 -60.58 -1.40
N TYR A 81 -8.47 -60.93 -2.56
CA TYR A 81 -7.98 -60.46 -3.84
C TYR A 81 -8.71 -59.18 -4.28
N PHE A 82 -7.99 -58.09 -4.58
CA PHE A 82 -8.55 -56.83 -5.12
C PHE A 82 -7.48 -56.00 -5.84
N THR A 83 -7.82 -55.25 -6.88
CA THR A 83 -6.84 -54.38 -7.56
C THR A 83 -6.75 -53.00 -6.88
N LEU A 84 -5.59 -52.35 -6.97
CA LEU A 84 -5.41 -50.96 -6.53
C LEU A 84 -5.83 -49.93 -7.59
N GLU A 85 -6.80 -50.28 -8.44
CA GLU A 85 -7.32 -49.33 -9.43
C GLU A 85 -8.03 -48.15 -8.74
N PRO A 86 -7.86 -46.91 -9.23
CA PRO A 86 -8.51 -45.74 -8.63
C PRO A 86 -10.04 -45.82 -8.59
N GLU A 87 -10.67 -46.62 -9.45
CA GLU A 87 -12.12 -46.83 -9.46
C GLU A 87 -12.59 -47.80 -8.35
N ASN A 88 -11.67 -48.61 -7.84
CA ASN A 88 -11.92 -49.59 -6.79
C ASN A 88 -11.62 -49.05 -5.38
N LEU A 89 -10.97 -47.90 -5.29
CA LEU A 89 -10.48 -47.34 -4.04
C LEU A 89 -11.27 -46.09 -3.64
N TYR A 90 -11.49 -45.96 -2.33
CA TYR A 90 -12.12 -44.83 -1.70
C TYR A 90 -11.31 -44.42 -0.48
N TYR A 91 -11.45 -43.18 -0.03
CA TYR A 91 -10.80 -42.71 1.20
C TYR A 91 -11.75 -41.88 2.06
N ASP A 92 -11.55 -41.94 3.38
CA ASP A 92 -12.33 -41.16 4.35
C ASP A 92 -11.69 -39.80 4.68
N ARG A 93 -12.31 -39.07 5.61
CA ARG A 93 -11.79 -37.79 6.11
C ARG A 93 -10.45 -37.89 6.85
N ASN A 94 -10.11 -39.07 7.35
CA ASN A 94 -8.83 -39.35 8.01
C ASN A 94 -7.78 -39.89 7.03
N HIS A 95 -8.07 -39.87 5.73
CA HIS A 95 -7.21 -40.37 4.66
C HIS A 95 -6.98 -41.89 4.69
N LEU A 96 -7.79 -42.63 5.44
CA LEU A 96 -7.77 -44.09 5.43
C LEU A 96 -8.40 -44.59 4.14
N VAL A 97 -7.77 -45.59 3.51
CA VAL A 97 -8.18 -46.12 2.21
C VAL A 97 -9.03 -47.37 2.40
N TYR A 98 -10.08 -47.49 1.59
CA TYR A 98 -11.04 -48.57 1.59
C TYR A 98 -11.24 -49.14 0.19
N VAL A 99 -11.38 -50.45 0.10
CA VAL A 99 -11.56 -51.22 -1.13
C VAL A 99 -13.03 -51.55 -1.35
N LYS A 100 -13.54 -51.28 -2.56
CA LYS A 100 -14.93 -51.57 -2.96
C LYS A 100 -15.12 -53.05 -3.37
N GLN A 101 -14.57 -53.43 -4.51
CA GLN A 101 -14.63 -54.75 -5.10
C GLN A 101 -13.46 -55.61 -4.62
N ARG A 102 -13.81 -56.82 -4.17
CA ARG A 102 -12.91 -57.80 -3.58
C ARG A 102 -13.44 -59.20 -3.87
N ASP A 103 -12.53 -60.14 -3.91
CA ASP A 103 -12.83 -61.55 -4.18
C ASP A 103 -11.95 -62.45 -3.29
N ILE A 104 -12.15 -63.77 -3.39
CA ILE A 104 -11.39 -64.76 -2.64
C ILE A 104 -10.06 -65.06 -3.35
N CYS A 105 -9.01 -65.26 -2.57
CA CYS A 105 -7.73 -65.75 -3.07
C CYS A 105 -7.86 -67.23 -3.47
N GLY A 106 -7.49 -67.56 -4.70
CA GLY A 106 -7.34 -68.94 -5.18
C GLY A 106 -5.94 -69.18 -5.74
N GLU A 107 -5.70 -70.36 -6.34
CA GLU A 107 -4.35 -70.79 -6.81
C GLU A 107 -3.67 -69.81 -7.78
N GLU A 108 -4.44 -69.11 -8.63
CA GLU A 108 -3.91 -68.09 -9.56
C GLU A 108 -3.95 -66.65 -9.00
N ARG A 109 -4.48 -66.46 -7.80
CA ARG A 109 -4.76 -65.14 -7.19
C ARG A 109 -4.12 -64.97 -5.81
N GLU A 110 -2.97 -65.59 -5.62
CA GLU A 110 -2.16 -65.43 -4.42
C GLU A 110 -1.55 -64.02 -4.31
N TYR A 111 -1.15 -63.66 -3.09
CA TYR A 111 -0.47 -62.40 -2.81
C TYR A 111 0.93 -62.42 -3.44
N ASP A 112 1.12 -61.56 -4.44
CA ASP A 112 2.42 -61.30 -5.06
C ASP A 112 2.90 -59.90 -4.63
N GLU A 113 3.99 -59.87 -3.88
CA GLU A 113 4.60 -58.64 -3.38
C GLU A 113 5.15 -57.75 -4.49
N GLN A 114 5.69 -58.35 -5.56
CA GLN A 114 6.16 -57.59 -6.71
C GLN A 114 4.98 -56.91 -7.40
N LYS A 115 3.91 -57.68 -7.68
CA LYS A 115 2.70 -57.12 -8.30
C LYS A 115 2.06 -56.04 -7.44
N TRP A 116 2.01 -56.23 -6.12
CA TRP A 116 1.55 -55.22 -5.17
C TRP A 116 2.37 -53.92 -5.28
N MET A 117 3.69 -54.03 -5.31
CA MET A 117 4.59 -52.89 -5.43
C MET A 117 4.42 -52.15 -6.77
N GLU A 118 4.19 -52.88 -7.86
CA GLU A 118 3.93 -52.30 -9.18
C GLU A 118 2.60 -51.54 -9.22
N GLU A 119 1.52 -52.14 -8.70
CA GLU A 119 0.20 -51.52 -8.56
C GLU A 119 0.27 -50.25 -7.67
N TYR A 120 1.00 -50.31 -6.56
CA TYR A 120 1.19 -49.18 -5.65
C TYR A 120 1.97 -48.04 -6.33
N LYS A 121 3.09 -48.33 -7.01
CA LYS A 121 3.83 -47.32 -7.79
C LYS A 121 2.98 -46.70 -8.90
N ALA A 122 2.15 -47.49 -9.58
CA ALA A 122 1.23 -47.00 -10.59
C ALA A 122 0.19 -46.04 -10.00
N LEU A 123 -0.33 -46.35 -8.80
CA LEU A 123 -1.27 -45.48 -8.09
C LEU A 123 -0.63 -44.17 -7.61
N ILE A 124 0.63 -44.22 -7.13
CA ILE A 124 1.41 -43.02 -6.80
C ILE A 124 1.62 -42.16 -8.05
N GLY A 125 1.99 -42.78 -9.18
CA GLY A 125 2.08 -42.12 -10.47
C GLY A 125 0.77 -41.43 -10.85
N TYR A 126 -0.34 -42.17 -10.79
CA TYR A 126 -1.67 -41.66 -11.06
C TYR A 126 -2.03 -40.46 -10.17
N ALA A 127 -1.80 -40.54 -8.86
CA ALA A 127 -2.20 -39.49 -7.93
C ALA A 127 -1.33 -38.23 -8.06
N LEU A 128 -0.02 -38.40 -8.30
CA LEU A 128 0.93 -37.28 -8.30
C LEU A 128 1.12 -36.63 -9.68
N GLN A 129 0.99 -37.38 -10.78
CA GLN A 129 1.09 -36.92 -12.17
C GLN A 129 -0.27 -36.99 -12.87
N LYS A 130 -0.77 -35.85 -13.35
CA LYS A 130 -2.06 -35.77 -14.07
C LYS A 130 -2.00 -36.22 -15.53
N GLN A 131 -0.80 -36.43 -16.08
CA GLN A 131 -0.59 -36.63 -17.52
C GLN A 131 -1.04 -38.01 -18.02
N TYR A 132 -0.91 -39.05 -17.18
CA TYR A 132 -1.13 -40.44 -17.59
C TYR A 132 -2.26 -41.07 -16.77
N SER A 133 -2.96 -42.05 -17.34
CA SER A 133 -3.95 -42.86 -16.64
C SER A 133 -3.28 -43.92 -15.75
N TYR A 134 -4.02 -44.55 -14.83
CA TYR A 134 -3.48 -45.66 -14.04
C TYR A 134 -3.08 -46.84 -14.93
N ALA A 135 -3.92 -47.17 -15.92
CA ALA A 135 -3.65 -48.23 -16.89
C ALA A 135 -2.36 -47.97 -17.67
N ASP A 136 -2.05 -46.71 -17.99
CA ASP A 136 -0.81 -46.34 -18.69
C ASP A 136 0.42 -46.68 -17.85
N TYR A 137 0.36 -46.51 -16.52
CA TYR A 137 1.47 -46.85 -15.62
C TYR A 137 1.65 -48.36 -15.46
N VAL A 138 0.54 -49.11 -15.39
CA VAL A 138 0.58 -50.58 -15.31
C VAL A 138 1.13 -51.17 -16.62
N GLN A 139 0.73 -50.65 -17.79
CA GLN A 139 1.14 -51.18 -19.10
C GLN A 139 2.48 -50.62 -19.61
N GLY A 140 2.67 -49.30 -19.52
CA GLY A 140 3.89 -48.60 -19.96
C GLY A 140 5.04 -48.69 -18.97
N GLY A 141 4.78 -49.26 -17.79
CA GLY A 141 5.75 -49.52 -16.74
C GLY A 141 6.27 -48.27 -16.04
N MET A 142 7.18 -48.50 -15.09
CA MET A 142 7.72 -47.47 -14.19
C MET A 142 8.59 -46.41 -14.89
N GLN A 143 8.79 -46.50 -16.22
CA GLN A 143 9.52 -45.50 -16.99
C GLN A 143 8.79 -44.15 -17.13
N LEU A 144 7.46 -44.17 -16.97
CA LEU A 144 6.61 -42.98 -17.01
C LEU A 144 6.73 -42.10 -15.74
N LEU A 145 7.22 -42.68 -14.63
CA LEU A 145 7.48 -41.96 -13.39
C LEU A 145 8.68 -41.01 -13.55
N LYS A 146 8.37 -39.73 -13.80
CA LYS A 146 9.38 -38.70 -14.13
C LYS A 146 9.27 -37.47 -13.23
N GLY A 147 10.43 -36.95 -12.82
CA GLY A 147 10.57 -35.73 -12.04
C GLY A 147 10.34 -35.88 -10.53
N GLY A 148 11.08 -35.07 -9.75
CA GLY A 148 10.89 -34.92 -8.30
C GLY A 148 10.92 -36.24 -7.52
N ILE A 149 9.90 -36.45 -6.67
CA ILE A 149 9.73 -37.65 -5.86
C ILE A 149 9.54 -38.92 -6.70
N LEU A 150 8.96 -38.82 -7.90
CA LEU A 150 8.58 -40.00 -8.71
C LEU A 150 9.80 -40.75 -9.26
N GLN A 151 10.90 -40.05 -9.51
CA GLN A 151 12.16 -40.71 -9.87
C GLN A 151 12.74 -41.54 -8.71
N LYS A 152 12.58 -41.04 -7.48
CA LYS A 152 12.98 -41.77 -6.28
C LYS A 152 12.07 -42.98 -6.06
N VAL A 153 10.75 -42.80 -6.17
CA VAL A 153 9.74 -43.88 -6.09
C VAL A 153 10.04 -45.02 -7.07
N ARG A 154 10.51 -44.71 -8.28
CA ARG A 154 10.88 -45.72 -9.27
C ARG A 154 11.99 -46.65 -8.78
N GLN A 155 12.98 -46.11 -8.06
CA GLN A 155 14.19 -46.83 -7.62
C GLN A 155 13.99 -47.65 -6.35
N VAL A 156 12.92 -47.38 -5.59
CA VAL A 156 12.64 -48.08 -4.34
C VAL A 156 12.19 -49.52 -4.60
N GLU A 157 12.74 -50.48 -3.88
CA GLU A 157 12.38 -51.90 -4.00
C GLU A 157 11.40 -52.35 -2.90
N PHE A 158 11.49 -51.77 -1.70
CA PHE A 158 10.69 -52.15 -0.53
C PHE A 158 9.55 -51.17 -0.25
N VAL A 159 8.39 -51.68 0.20
CA VAL A 159 7.20 -50.86 0.47
C VAL A 159 7.46 -49.90 1.65
N GLU A 160 8.21 -50.33 2.66
CA GLU A 160 8.53 -49.51 3.83
C GLU A 160 9.38 -48.29 3.45
N GLU A 161 10.32 -48.47 2.52
CA GLU A 161 11.13 -47.38 1.98
C GLU A 161 10.28 -46.40 1.15
N LEU A 162 9.27 -46.92 0.45
CA LEU A 162 8.34 -46.12 -0.35
C LEU A 162 7.49 -45.22 0.54
N VAL A 163 6.95 -45.77 1.63
CA VAL A 163 6.15 -45.04 2.62
C VAL A 163 6.99 -43.96 3.29
N ARG A 164 8.21 -44.28 3.73
CA ARG A 164 9.15 -43.29 4.30
C ARG A 164 9.45 -42.14 3.35
N LEU A 165 9.59 -42.42 2.06
CA LEU A 165 9.82 -41.39 1.04
C LEU A 165 8.61 -40.44 0.90
N LEU A 166 7.39 -40.98 0.94
CA LEU A 166 6.16 -40.18 0.91
C LEU A 166 6.02 -39.33 2.18
N GLU A 167 6.30 -39.91 3.34
CA GLU A 167 6.25 -39.24 4.65
C GLU A 167 7.25 -38.07 4.70
N GLN A 168 8.50 -38.32 4.33
CA GLN A 168 9.54 -37.28 4.27
C GLN A 168 9.10 -36.12 3.38
N ARG A 169 8.54 -36.43 2.20
CA ARG A 169 8.10 -35.38 1.28
C ARG A 169 6.92 -34.57 1.84
N LYS A 170 6.00 -35.21 2.56
CA LYS A 170 4.88 -34.55 3.23
C LYS A 170 5.41 -33.55 4.27
N GLN A 171 6.34 -33.99 5.13
CA GLN A 171 6.95 -33.16 6.17
C GLN A 171 7.73 -31.96 5.60
N GLU A 172 8.47 -32.15 4.49
CA GLU A 172 9.15 -31.06 3.78
C GLU A 172 8.16 -29.98 3.33
N ILE A 173 7.03 -30.39 2.73
CA ILE A 173 6.00 -29.45 2.24
C ILE A 173 5.33 -28.70 3.39
N GLU A 174 5.02 -29.39 4.48
CA GLU A 174 4.42 -28.77 5.68
C GLU A 174 5.37 -27.76 6.33
N THR A 175 6.66 -28.08 6.40
CA THR A 175 7.69 -27.18 6.92
C THR A 175 7.88 -25.96 6.00
N GLU A 176 7.90 -26.16 4.68
CA GLU A 176 7.96 -25.04 3.74
C GLU A 176 6.73 -24.13 3.85
N ARG A 177 5.54 -24.71 4.05
CA ARG A 177 4.30 -23.95 4.22
C ARG A 177 4.29 -23.17 5.53
N SER A 178 4.70 -23.77 6.64
CA SER A 178 4.74 -23.09 7.93
C SER A 178 5.74 -21.93 7.97
N VAL A 179 6.85 -22.05 7.23
CA VAL A 179 7.86 -21.00 7.14
C VAL A 179 7.48 -19.90 6.14
N LYS A 180 6.88 -20.24 4.99
CA LYS A 180 6.62 -19.28 3.89
C LYS A 180 5.22 -18.66 3.92
N MET A 181 4.21 -19.34 4.47
CA MET A 181 2.82 -18.87 4.42
C MET A 181 2.40 -18.22 5.74
N ILE A 182 2.73 -16.94 5.90
CA ILE A 182 1.93 -16.09 6.79
C ILE A 182 0.57 -15.91 6.11
N PHE A 183 -0.48 -16.51 6.66
CA PHE A 183 -1.85 -16.38 6.17
C PHE A 183 -2.35 -14.92 6.30
N LEU A 184 -1.95 -14.06 5.37
CA LEU A 184 -2.47 -12.71 5.25
C LEU A 184 -3.85 -12.80 4.59
N ASN A 185 -4.89 -12.59 5.39
CA ASN A 185 -6.26 -12.48 4.91
C ASN A 185 -6.32 -11.46 3.75
N ARG A 186 -6.74 -11.90 2.56
CA ARG A 186 -6.77 -11.08 1.32
C ARG A 186 -7.46 -9.72 1.52
N ARG A 187 -8.49 -9.65 2.36
CA ARG A 187 -9.17 -8.38 2.67
C ARG A 187 -8.27 -7.43 3.46
N ARG A 188 -7.59 -7.93 4.49
CA ARG A 188 -6.63 -7.15 5.30
C ARG A 188 -5.46 -6.67 4.46
N TYR A 189 -4.96 -7.52 3.56
CA TYR A 189 -3.88 -7.15 2.66
C TYR A 189 -4.29 -6.02 1.70
N ARG A 190 -5.50 -6.09 1.13
CA ARG A 190 -6.02 -5.04 0.24
C ARG A 190 -6.27 -3.72 0.97
N THR A 191 -6.79 -3.76 2.21
CA THR A 191 -6.95 -2.54 3.03
C THR A 191 -5.60 -1.95 3.41
N LEU A 192 -4.60 -2.77 3.71
CA LEU A 192 -3.25 -2.32 4.04
C LEU A 192 -2.59 -1.62 2.84
N GLN A 193 -2.72 -2.19 1.63
CA GLN A 193 -2.24 -1.55 0.40
C GLN A 193 -2.93 -0.21 0.14
N ALA A 194 -4.26 -0.15 0.31
CA ALA A 194 -4.99 1.11 0.15
C ALA A 194 -4.57 2.16 1.19
N SER A 195 -4.35 1.77 2.45
CA SER A 195 -3.86 2.69 3.48
C SER A 195 -2.49 3.27 3.15
N PHE A 196 -1.62 2.48 2.52
CA PHE A 196 -0.28 2.96 2.13
C PHE A 196 -0.37 4.07 1.08
N VAL A 197 -1.29 3.93 0.11
CA VAL A 197 -1.54 4.96 -0.91
C VAL A 197 -2.09 6.24 -0.28
N VAL A 198 -3.04 6.13 0.66
CA VAL A 198 -3.62 7.29 1.35
C VAL A 198 -2.56 8.03 2.17
N VAL A 199 -1.74 7.29 2.93
CA VAL A 199 -0.65 7.87 3.73
C VAL A 199 0.38 8.55 2.83
N LEU A 200 0.73 7.94 1.69
CA LEU A 200 1.64 8.52 0.72
C LEU A 200 1.11 9.85 0.14
N LEU A 201 -0.18 9.90 -0.23
CA LEU A 201 -0.80 11.12 -0.72
C LEU A 201 -0.81 12.22 0.35
N LEU A 202 -1.13 11.86 1.59
CA LEU A 202 -1.11 12.81 2.71
C LEU A 202 0.31 13.36 2.95
N ALA A 203 1.33 12.50 2.89
CA ALA A 203 2.72 12.89 3.04
C ALA A 203 3.16 13.88 1.94
N ILE A 204 2.72 13.68 0.69
CA ILE A 204 3.01 14.59 -0.41
C ILE A 204 2.36 15.96 -0.17
N VAL A 205 1.10 16.00 0.26
CA VAL A 205 0.41 17.28 0.56
C VAL A 205 1.14 18.04 1.66
N LEU A 206 1.53 17.36 2.74
CA LEU A 206 2.29 17.97 3.83
C LEU A 206 3.66 18.46 3.37
N ALA A 207 4.36 17.71 2.51
CA ALA A 207 5.65 18.11 1.95
C ALA A 207 5.52 19.36 1.07
N VAL A 208 4.48 19.45 0.23
CA VAL A 208 4.23 20.64 -0.60
C VAL A 208 3.90 21.85 0.26
N TYR A 209 3.04 21.68 1.28
CA TYR A 209 2.74 22.75 2.22
C TYR A 209 4.00 23.26 2.93
N ALA A 210 4.82 22.36 3.47
CA ALA A 210 6.07 22.71 4.12
C ALA A 210 7.05 23.42 3.17
N LEU A 211 7.12 23.01 1.90
CA LEU A 211 7.96 23.68 0.91
C LEU A 211 7.49 25.10 0.61
N VAL A 212 6.18 25.31 0.44
CA VAL A 212 5.61 26.64 0.20
C VAL A 212 5.83 27.55 1.41
N ASP A 213 5.63 27.02 2.61
CA ASP A 213 5.89 27.74 3.86
C ASP A 213 7.38 28.12 3.99
N PHE A 214 8.29 27.19 3.71
CA PHE A 214 9.73 27.42 3.74
C PHE A 214 10.17 28.51 2.75
N ILE A 215 9.70 28.45 1.50
CA ILE A 215 10.05 29.45 0.47
C ILE A 215 9.57 30.86 0.83
N ARG A 216 8.45 30.99 1.58
CA ARG A 216 7.92 32.31 1.98
C ARG A 216 8.53 32.82 3.28
N THR A 217 8.71 31.95 4.27
CA THR A 217 9.07 32.38 5.64
C THR A 217 10.56 32.61 5.83
N GLU A 218 11.43 31.82 5.18
CA GLU A 218 12.89 32.01 5.29
C GLU A 218 13.36 33.37 4.77
N PRO A 219 13.05 33.81 3.53
CA PRO A 219 13.52 35.11 3.06
C PRO A 219 12.97 36.27 3.90
N TYR A 220 11.76 36.14 4.42
CA TYR A 220 11.17 37.12 5.33
C TYR A 220 11.95 37.22 6.64
N LYS A 221 12.25 36.08 7.28
CA LYS A 221 13.02 36.05 8.54
C LYS A 221 14.43 36.59 8.34
N ASP A 222 15.09 36.20 7.27
CA ASP A 222 16.44 36.67 6.95
C ASP A 222 16.47 38.18 6.71
N ALA A 223 15.49 38.72 5.96
CA ALA A 223 15.33 40.15 5.74
C ALA A 223 15.13 40.93 7.05
N VAL A 224 14.23 40.44 7.92
CA VAL A 224 13.96 41.05 9.23
C VAL A 224 15.20 41.05 10.12
N ILE A 225 15.91 39.92 10.23
CA ILE A 225 17.13 39.81 11.04
C ILE A 225 18.23 40.74 10.49
N ALA A 226 18.41 40.79 9.17
CA ALA A 226 19.38 41.70 8.55
C ALA A 226 19.05 43.17 8.85
N ALA A 227 17.77 43.54 8.74
CA ALA A 227 17.32 44.90 9.01
C ALA A 227 17.45 45.31 10.48
N GLU A 228 17.13 44.40 11.42
CA GLU A 228 17.32 44.63 12.85
C GLU A 228 18.80 44.82 13.20
N ASN A 229 19.69 43.98 12.67
CA ASN A 229 21.13 44.10 12.89
C ASN A 229 21.70 45.42 12.32
N ALA A 230 21.24 45.81 11.13
CA ALA A 230 21.61 47.08 10.51
C ALA A 230 21.13 48.28 11.34
N TYR A 231 19.87 48.22 11.82
CA TYR A 231 19.28 49.25 12.66
C TYR A 231 20.03 49.42 13.99
N ILE A 232 20.38 48.32 14.68
CA ILE A 232 21.18 48.34 15.92
C ILE A 232 22.57 48.94 15.66
N SER A 233 23.14 48.68 14.47
CA SER A 233 24.43 49.22 14.05
C SER A 233 24.36 50.68 13.56
N ALA A 234 23.18 51.30 13.62
CA ALA A 234 22.88 52.64 13.09
C ALA A 234 23.15 52.79 11.58
N ASP A 235 23.16 51.68 10.83
CA ASP A 235 23.22 51.65 9.37
C ASP A 235 21.80 51.62 8.79
N TYR A 236 21.20 52.81 8.70
CA TYR A 236 19.81 52.98 8.27
C TYR A 236 19.61 52.72 6.77
N VAL A 237 20.66 52.82 5.95
CA VAL A 237 20.59 52.52 4.51
C VAL A 237 20.48 51.01 4.31
N SER A 238 21.41 50.25 4.91
CA SER A 238 21.35 48.78 4.84
C SER A 238 20.07 48.21 5.46
N CYS A 239 19.51 48.89 6.48
CA CYS A 239 18.22 48.53 7.07
C CYS A 239 17.05 48.64 6.07
N VAL A 240 17.04 49.73 5.29
CA VAL A 240 16.04 49.95 4.23
C VAL A 240 16.18 48.92 3.12
N ASP A 241 17.41 48.70 2.65
CA ASP A 241 17.70 47.77 1.55
C ASP A 241 17.29 46.32 1.90
N ALA A 242 17.57 45.88 3.14
CA ALA A 242 17.24 44.54 3.61
C ALA A 242 15.72 44.23 3.56
N MET A 243 14.87 45.25 3.76
CA MET A 243 13.41 45.08 3.80
C MET A 243 12.70 45.55 2.53
N GLN A 244 13.42 46.02 1.51
CA GLN A 244 12.83 46.66 0.33
C GLN A 244 11.76 45.81 -0.37
N GLU A 245 12.03 44.51 -0.52
CA GLU A 245 11.15 43.54 -1.19
C GLU A 245 9.99 43.04 -0.31
N ILE A 246 9.99 43.37 0.98
CA ILE A 246 8.95 42.94 1.93
C ILE A 246 7.78 43.93 1.89
N SER A 247 6.56 43.43 1.73
CA SER A 247 5.34 44.25 1.74
C SER A 247 5.11 44.90 3.10
N VAL A 248 4.74 46.19 3.12
CA VAL A 248 4.44 46.94 4.36
C VAL A 248 3.31 46.29 5.16
N LYS A 249 2.37 45.62 4.48
CA LYS A 249 1.21 44.97 5.11
C LYS A 249 1.58 43.71 5.90
N ASP A 250 2.67 43.04 5.51
CA ASP A 250 3.12 41.79 6.13
C ASP A 250 3.97 42.05 7.38
N MET A 251 4.44 43.28 7.57
CA MET A 251 5.30 43.68 8.69
C MET A 251 4.51 43.84 10.01
N ASP A 252 5.14 43.43 11.11
CA ASP A 252 4.69 43.76 12.45
C ASP A 252 4.99 45.22 12.83
N ILE A 253 4.47 45.66 13.97
CA ILE A 253 4.62 47.05 14.44
C ILE A 253 6.07 47.43 14.75
N TYR A 254 6.91 46.48 15.17
CA TYR A 254 8.31 46.74 15.50
C TYR A 254 9.14 46.92 14.23
N GLN A 255 8.93 46.07 13.23
CA GLN A 255 9.53 46.19 11.91
C GLN A 255 9.10 47.47 11.21
N LYS A 256 7.80 47.82 11.28
CA LYS A 256 7.30 49.10 10.77
C LYS A 256 7.98 50.28 11.44
N TYR A 257 8.15 50.25 12.77
CA TYR A 257 8.85 51.30 13.49
C TYR A 257 10.32 51.42 13.09
N ILE A 258 11.05 50.30 13.05
CA ILE A 258 12.45 50.25 12.61
C ILE A 258 12.59 50.86 11.22
N LEU A 259 11.75 50.42 10.29
CA LEU A 259 11.83 50.82 8.90
C LEU A 259 11.42 52.28 8.70
N ALA A 260 10.32 52.73 9.33
CA ALA A 260 9.89 54.13 9.30
C ALA A 260 10.98 55.08 9.84
N ASN A 261 11.61 54.71 10.97
CA ASN A 261 12.69 55.48 11.56
C ASN A 261 13.91 55.54 10.62
N SER A 262 14.28 54.40 10.02
CA SER A 262 15.36 54.32 9.04
C SER A 262 15.10 55.18 7.80
N TYR A 263 13.88 55.17 7.24
CA TYR A 263 13.51 56.03 6.11
C TYR A 263 13.60 57.52 6.47
N VAL A 264 13.04 57.94 7.61
CA VAL A 264 13.11 59.36 8.05
C VAL A 264 14.56 59.82 8.26
N ARG A 265 15.42 58.95 8.82
CA ARG A 265 16.84 59.27 9.00
C ARG A 265 17.59 59.37 7.67
N SER A 266 17.21 58.56 6.69
CA SER A 266 17.80 58.54 5.34
C SER A 266 17.24 59.62 4.40
N GLU A 267 16.12 60.26 4.75
CA GLU A 267 15.51 61.33 3.94
C GLU A 267 16.38 62.59 3.86
N ASN A 268 16.16 63.39 2.82
CA ASN A 268 16.93 64.62 2.59
C ASN A 268 16.33 65.83 3.35
N LEU A 269 16.25 65.71 4.68
CA LEU A 269 15.75 66.73 5.60
C LEU A 269 16.87 67.30 6.49
N THR A 270 16.65 68.50 7.05
CA THR A 270 17.58 69.04 8.06
C THR A 270 17.58 68.18 9.32
N GLN A 271 18.69 68.20 10.07
CA GLN A 271 18.82 67.39 11.28
C GLN A 271 17.73 67.69 12.32
N GLN A 272 17.33 68.96 12.47
CA GLN A 272 16.26 69.38 13.37
C GLN A 272 14.88 68.86 12.95
N GLN A 273 14.57 68.88 11.64
CA GLN A 273 13.32 68.33 11.12
C GLN A 273 13.24 66.81 11.32
N LYS A 274 14.35 66.09 11.07
CA LYS A 274 14.43 64.65 11.33
C LYS A 274 14.18 64.32 12.79
N GLU A 275 14.80 65.06 13.70
CA GLU A 275 14.65 64.83 15.15
C GLU A 275 13.22 65.12 15.62
N ASN A 276 12.55 66.13 15.08
CA ASN A 276 11.15 66.43 15.39
C ASN A 276 10.19 65.34 14.88
N ILE A 277 10.43 64.79 13.68
CA ILE A 277 9.63 63.68 13.16
C ILE A 277 9.86 62.42 14.01
N ILE A 278 11.13 62.10 14.30
CA ILE A 278 11.50 60.89 15.05
C ILE A 278 11.04 60.95 16.51
N SER A 279 11.05 62.12 17.16
CA SER A 279 10.56 62.27 18.53
C SER A 279 9.05 62.00 18.67
N ASN A 280 8.31 62.21 17.59
CA ASN A 280 6.89 61.92 17.51
C ASN A 280 6.59 60.49 17.06
N LEU A 281 7.53 59.79 16.40
CA LEU A 281 7.38 58.37 16.06
C LEU A 281 7.46 57.49 17.31
N SER A 282 6.41 56.71 17.58
CA SER A 282 6.41 55.77 18.70
C SER A 282 5.74 54.44 18.39
N LEU A 283 6.16 53.39 19.10
CA LEU A 283 5.52 52.07 19.06
C LEU A 283 4.07 52.07 19.59
N LYS A 284 3.61 53.18 20.19
CA LYS A 284 2.24 53.36 20.69
C LYS A 284 1.34 54.09 19.69
N GLU A 285 1.88 54.60 18.60
CA GLU A 285 1.09 55.26 17.56
C GLU A 285 0.27 54.26 16.74
N THR A 286 -0.69 54.79 15.99
CA THR A 286 -1.46 54.02 15.00
C THR A 286 -0.50 53.48 13.92
N PRO A 287 -0.60 52.19 13.53
CA PRO A 287 0.24 51.60 12.48
C PRO A 287 0.29 52.44 11.20
N ALA A 288 -0.82 53.10 10.85
CA ALA A 288 -0.94 54.00 9.72
C ALA A 288 0.16 55.10 9.69
N ARG A 289 0.51 55.70 10.82
CA ARG A 289 1.54 56.76 10.85
C ARG A 289 2.93 56.23 10.53
N LEU A 290 3.26 55.01 10.98
CA LEU A 290 4.51 54.33 10.62
C LEU A 290 4.51 53.94 9.15
N GLU A 291 3.39 53.41 8.67
CA GLU A 291 3.20 53.02 7.26
C GLU A 291 3.37 54.21 6.32
N TYR A 292 2.88 55.40 6.68
CA TYR A 292 3.09 56.62 5.91
C TYR A 292 4.56 56.86 5.59
N TRP A 293 5.44 56.86 6.60
CA TRP A 293 6.87 57.13 6.41
C TRP A 293 7.56 56.05 5.60
N ILE A 294 7.08 54.80 5.69
CA ILE A 294 7.57 53.68 4.88
C ILE A 294 7.15 53.84 3.41
N TYR A 295 5.86 54.10 3.14
CA TYR A 295 5.37 54.30 1.77
C TYR A 295 6.00 55.53 1.13
N LEU A 296 6.11 56.62 1.88
CA LEU A 296 6.78 57.84 1.42
C LEU A 296 8.25 57.59 1.07
N GLY A 297 8.98 56.87 1.93
CA GLY A 297 10.39 56.52 1.70
C GLY A 297 10.58 55.52 0.54
N ARG A 298 9.58 54.68 0.26
CA ARG A 298 9.54 53.79 -0.91
C ARG A 298 9.09 54.47 -2.20
N ASN A 299 8.78 55.77 -2.14
CA ASN A 299 8.18 56.55 -3.23
C ASN A 299 6.78 56.07 -3.67
N ASP A 300 6.06 55.34 -2.82
CA ASP A 300 4.64 55.01 -3.02
C ASP A 300 3.77 56.15 -2.48
N ILE A 301 3.84 57.30 -3.17
CA ILE A 301 3.27 58.57 -2.69
C ILE A 301 1.74 58.51 -2.63
N SER A 302 1.10 57.69 -3.46
CA SER A 302 -0.37 57.56 -3.47
C SER A 302 -0.89 56.97 -2.16
N GLU A 303 -0.26 55.89 -1.67
CA GLU A 303 -0.61 55.28 -0.38
C GLU A 303 -0.27 56.22 0.79
N ALA A 304 0.84 56.97 0.69
CA ALA A 304 1.17 57.97 1.71
C ALA A 304 0.13 59.11 1.78
N ILE A 305 -0.36 59.61 0.63
CA ILE A 305 -1.43 60.62 0.58
C ILE A 305 -2.73 60.06 1.17
N ASP A 306 -3.13 58.85 0.80
CA ASP A 306 -4.36 58.22 1.32
C ASP A 306 -4.29 58.07 2.85
N ILE A 307 -3.16 57.62 3.38
CA ILE A 307 -2.94 57.54 4.83
C ILE A 307 -3.04 58.93 5.49
N ALA A 308 -2.39 59.95 4.94
CA ALA A 308 -2.44 61.30 5.51
C ALA A 308 -3.86 61.88 5.51
N MET A 309 -4.63 61.65 4.44
CA MET A 309 -6.05 62.02 4.37
C MET A 309 -6.90 61.27 5.40
N GLN A 310 -6.70 59.97 5.55
CA GLN A 310 -7.41 59.15 6.54
C GLN A 310 -7.12 59.58 7.99
N GLN A 311 -5.89 60.01 8.27
CA GLN A 311 -5.51 60.53 9.58
C GLN A 311 -5.92 62.00 9.79
N SER A 312 -6.41 62.68 8.74
CA SER A 312 -6.68 64.14 8.76
C SER A 312 -5.46 64.94 9.23
N ASP A 313 -4.26 64.49 8.85
CA ASP A 313 -2.99 65.12 9.20
C ASP A 313 -2.51 65.99 8.03
N ASP A 314 -2.83 67.28 8.10
CA ASP A 314 -2.55 68.26 7.04
C ASP A 314 -1.04 68.48 6.82
N GLU A 315 -0.20 68.25 7.84
CA GLU A 315 1.26 68.38 7.77
C GLU A 315 1.86 67.22 6.97
N MET A 316 1.44 65.99 7.30
CA MET A 316 1.79 64.80 6.52
C MET A 316 1.27 64.90 5.09
N LEU A 317 0.05 65.40 4.90
CA LEU A 317 -0.54 65.54 3.57
C LEU A 317 0.24 66.55 2.72
N LEU A 318 0.60 67.71 3.29
CA LEU A 318 1.42 68.73 2.63
C LEU A 318 2.79 68.17 2.26
N TYR A 319 3.44 67.42 3.18
CA TYR A 319 4.74 66.81 2.93
C TYR A 319 4.70 65.78 1.80
N ALA A 320 3.67 64.93 1.74
CA ALA A 320 3.48 63.98 0.66
C ALA A 320 3.30 64.68 -0.71
N TYR A 321 2.54 65.78 -0.76
CA TYR A 321 2.41 66.58 -1.98
C TYR A 321 3.72 67.27 -2.40
N MET A 322 4.51 67.77 -1.45
CA MET A 322 5.85 68.32 -1.74
C MET A 322 6.77 67.26 -2.36
N LYS A 323 6.75 66.03 -1.82
CA LYS A 323 7.50 64.90 -2.37
C LYS A 323 7.01 64.53 -3.77
N GLN A 324 5.69 64.47 -3.97
CA GLN A 324 5.07 64.21 -5.29
C GLN A 324 5.50 65.25 -6.33
N LYS A 325 5.48 66.53 -5.95
CA LYS A 325 5.92 67.65 -6.79
C LYS A 325 7.38 67.47 -7.21
N SER A 326 8.27 67.19 -6.27
CA SER A 326 9.70 66.96 -6.53
C SER A 326 9.94 65.77 -7.48
N MET A 327 9.19 64.67 -7.32
CA MET A 327 9.25 63.54 -8.24
C MET A 327 8.82 63.90 -9.66
N ILE A 328 7.71 64.65 -9.83
CA ILE A 328 7.25 65.10 -11.15
C ILE A 328 8.23 66.09 -11.77
N GLU A 329 8.82 67.00 -10.97
CA GLU A 329 9.84 67.95 -11.40
C GLU A 329 11.12 67.28 -11.90
N THR A 330 11.45 66.09 -11.39
CA THR A 330 12.64 65.32 -11.76
C THR A 330 12.35 64.20 -12.77
N ASP A 331 11.07 63.90 -13.03
CA ASP A 331 10.67 62.90 -14.01
C ASP A 331 10.99 63.36 -15.45
N SER A 332 11.73 62.49 -16.16
CA SER A 332 12.17 62.69 -17.55
C SER A 332 11.29 61.96 -18.57
N SER A 333 10.31 61.18 -18.11
CA SER A 333 9.39 60.40 -18.95
C SER A 333 8.14 61.19 -19.37
N LEU A 334 7.76 62.23 -18.62
CA LEU A 334 6.60 63.08 -18.90
C LEU A 334 6.92 64.15 -19.97
N SER A 335 5.94 64.43 -20.84
CA SER A 335 6.05 65.58 -21.74
C SER A 335 5.97 66.90 -20.96
N GLY A 336 6.53 67.98 -21.51
CA GLY A 336 6.54 69.28 -20.85
C GLY A 336 5.14 69.81 -20.51
N GLU A 337 4.15 69.54 -21.36
CA GLU A 337 2.76 69.96 -21.15
C GLU A 337 2.06 69.15 -20.05
N GLU A 338 2.22 67.83 -20.05
CA GLU A 338 1.68 66.95 -19.00
C GLU A 338 2.29 67.27 -17.64
N LYS A 339 3.60 67.54 -17.61
CA LYS A 339 4.33 67.94 -16.42
C LYS A 339 3.80 69.25 -15.85
N THR A 340 3.56 70.27 -16.68
CA THR A 340 2.97 71.54 -16.23
C THR A 340 1.56 71.34 -15.67
N GLN A 341 0.71 70.54 -16.33
CA GLN A 341 -0.65 70.28 -15.86
C GLN A 341 -0.68 69.55 -14.51
N GLU A 342 0.15 68.53 -14.31
CA GLU A 342 0.22 67.81 -13.03
C GLU A 342 0.81 68.67 -11.91
N LEU A 343 1.81 69.50 -12.20
CA LEU A 343 2.36 70.45 -11.22
C LEU A 343 1.33 71.52 -10.81
N GLU A 344 0.52 72.01 -11.74
CA GLU A 344 -0.58 72.93 -11.43
C GLU A 344 -1.64 72.29 -10.52
N LYS A 345 -2.03 71.04 -10.81
CA LYS A 345 -2.99 70.30 -9.96
C LYS A 345 -2.45 70.11 -8.54
N ILE A 346 -1.18 69.76 -8.40
CA ILE A 346 -0.56 69.58 -7.07
C ILE A 346 -0.44 70.93 -6.35
N ALA A 347 -0.05 71.99 -7.06
CA ALA A 347 0.01 73.34 -6.48
C ALA A 347 -1.35 73.81 -5.95
N GLN A 348 -2.44 73.56 -6.69
CA GLN A 348 -3.81 73.86 -6.24
C GLN A 348 -4.21 73.07 -4.99
N LYS A 349 -3.77 71.80 -4.87
CA LYS A 349 -4.02 70.99 -3.68
C LYS A 349 -3.17 71.43 -2.47
N MET A 350 -1.96 71.94 -2.71
CA MET A 350 -1.06 72.42 -1.66
C MET A 350 -1.44 73.81 -1.14
N GLN A 351 -1.97 74.71 -1.98
CA GLN A 351 -2.27 76.10 -1.62
C GLN A 351 -3.10 76.26 -0.33
N PRO A 352 -4.26 75.59 -0.16
CA PRO A 352 -5.05 75.73 1.07
C PRO A 352 -4.35 75.16 2.31
N LEU A 353 -3.44 74.20 2.14
CA LEU A 353 -2.64 73.63 3.22
C LEU A 353 -1.53 74.62 3.63
N MET A 354 -0.82 75.21 2.66
CA MET A 354 0.23 76.20 2.93
C MET A 354 -0.32 77.47 3.60
N GLU A 355 -1.46 78.00 3.13
CA GLU A 355 -2.09 79.20 3.72
C GLU A 355 -2.45 79.00 5.19
N LYS A 356 -2.86 77.78 5.58
CA LYS A 356 -3.19 77.42 6.96
C LYS A 356 -1.97 77.44 7.89
N TYR A 357 -0.80 77.02 7.39
CA TYR A 357 0.44 76.99 8.18
C TYR A 357 1.18 78.34 8.17
N ASP A 358 1.05 79.15 7.12
CA ASP A 358 1.55 80.54 7.10
C ASP A 358 0.79 81.46 8.09
N THR A 359 -0.45 81.11 8.48
CA THR A 359 -1.23 81.86 9.49
C THR A 359 -1.08 81.37 10.93
N GLU A 360 -0.45 80.21 11.16
CA GLU A 360 -0.21 79.65 12.51
C GLU A 360 1.19 79.98 13.06
N GLU A 361 2.11 80.51 12.23
CA GLU A 361 3.46 80.98 12.64
C GLU A 361 3.55 82.49 12.97
N GLU A 362 2.47 83.28 12.82
CA GLU A 362 2.33 84.64 13.38
C GLU A 362 1.63 84.64 14.76
#